data_AF-A0A0C2N4X5-F1
#
_entry.id   AF-A0A0C2N4X5-F1
#
_cell.length_a   1.000
_cell.length_b   1.000
_cell.length_c   1.000
_cell.angle_alpha   90.00
_cell.angle_beta   90.00
_cell.angle_gamma   90.00
#
_symmetry.space_group_name_H-M   'P 1'
#
loop_
_entity.id
_entity.type
_entity.pdbx_description
1 polymer ?
#
loop_
_entity_poly.entity_id
_entity_poly.type
_entity_poly.pdbx_seq_one_letter_code
_entity_poly.pdbx_strand_id
1 'polypeptide(L)'
;MFSNHEFYMKYVRSAQKYKAQEAGKEYFEAASAVRATFQHAELASTFFELSADCYRRKLSAKAFDIPAIHLALKIGHIYEKEFKDLEKSNIFYAKAEDWRRNLKIPHNCNIVKEAIQECNQLISNSLDSDIAVICLIMSGNPSGDTVEWVKKNYQKFKDDVKQAILCFEEFNSNTNDSVPRAGSDNQSLDA
;
A
#
# COMPACT_ATOMS: atom_id res chain seq x y z
N MET A 1 19.98 -20.92 -23.59
CA MET A 1 19.53 -20.13 -22.43
C MET A 1 20.46 -18.94 -22.32
N PHE A 2 19.95 -17.72 -22.54
CA PHE A 2 20.75 -16.52 -22.28
C PHE A 2 20.92 -16.37 -20.77
N SER A 3 22.10 -15.97 -20.32
CA SER A 3 22.29 -15.68 -18.89
C SER A 3 21.41 -14.48 -18.50
N ASN A 4 20.85 -14.47 -17.27
CA ASN A 4 20.06 -13.33 -16.79
C ASN A 4 20.82 -12.00 -16.92
N HIS A 5 22.17 -12.06 -16.88
CA HIS A 5 23.06 -10.94 -17.13
C HIS A 5 23.01 -10.42 -18.58
N GLU A 6 22.99 -11.28 -19.59
CA GLU A 6 22.87 -10.86 -20.99
C GLU A 6 21.50 -10.25 -21.30
N PHE A 7 20.43 -10.82 -20.73
CA PHE A 7 19.09 -10.27 -20.87
C PHE A 7 19.02 -8.87 -20.25
N TYR A 8 19.60 -8.68 -19.07
CA TYR A 8 19.73 -7.38 -18.40
C TYR A 8 20.54 -6.36 -19.22
N MET A 9 21.73 -6.74 -19.69
CA MET A 9 22.61 -5.85 -20.44
C MET A 9 22.01 -5.39 -21.77
N LYS A 10 21.07 -6.17 -22.34
CA LYS A 10 20.30 -5.76 -23.53
C LYS A 10 19.50 -4.49 -23.28
N TYR A 11 18.79 -4.39 -22.15
CA TYR A 11 17.97 -3.21 -21.84
C TYR A 11 18.81 -2.00 -21.45
N VAL A 12 19.91 -2.19 -20.70
CA VAL A 12 20.84 -1.10 -20.36
C VAL A 12 21.46 -0.50 -21.62
N ARG A 13 21.96 -1.35 -22.53
CA ARG A 13 22.50 -0.90 -23.82
C ARG A 13 21.43 -0.27 -24.72
N SER A 14 20.19 -0.75 -24.64
CA SER A 14 19.06 -0.14 -25.36
C SER A 14 18.77 1.26 -24.83
N ALA A 15 18.66 1.43 -23.51
CA ALA A 15 18.41 2.72 -22.87
C ALA A 15 19.53 3.74 -23.16
N GLN A 16 20.79 3.31 -23.22
CA GLN A 16 21.93 4.15 -23.60
C GLN A 16 21.91 4.64 -25.05
N LYS A 17 21.16 3.99 -25.96
CA LYS A 17 21.03 4.41 -27.36
C LYS A 17 20.02 5.53 -27.58
N TYR A 18 19.08 5.71 -26.66
CA TYR A 18 18.09 6.78 -26.75
C TYR A 18 18.62 8.06 -26.13
N LYS A 19 18.21 9.22 -26.66
CA LYS A 19 18.36 10.48 -25.91
C LYS A 19 17.70 10.29 -24.56
N ALA A 20 18.30 10.80 -23.48
CA ALA A 20 17.85 10.59 -22.10
C ALA A 20 16.37 10.93 -21.82
N GLN A 21 15.69 11.61 -22.73
CA GLN A 21 14.27 11.93 -22.64
C GLN A 21 13.35 10.82 -23.17
N GLU A 22 13.84 9.90 -24.00
CA GLU A 22 13.01 8.86 -24.64
C GLU A 22 13.20 7.46 -24.06
N ALA A 23 14.25 7.25 -23.27
CA ALA A 23 14.61 5.96 -22.66
C ALA A 23 13.68 5.49 -21.53
N GLY A 24 12.62 6.25 -21.22
CA GLY A 24 11.76 5.97 -20.05
C GLY A 24 11.09 4.59 -20.13
N LYS A 25 10.65 4.17 -21.31
CA LYS A 25 10.02 2.86 -21.51
C LYS A 25 11.01 1.73 -21.29
N GLU A 26 12.22 1.89 -21.82
CA GLU A 26 13.29 0.91 -21.74
C GLU A 26 13.78 0.75 -20.29
N TYR A 27 13.87 1.85 -19.53
CA TYR A 27 14.19 1.79 -18.10
C TYR A 27 13.09 1.12 -17.28
N PHE A 28 11.81 1.35 -17.61
CA PHE A 28 10.70 0.68 -16.94
C PHE A 28 10.68 -0.84 -17.20
N GLU A 29 10.89 -1.25 -18.45
CA GLU A 29 10.99 -2.65 -18.83
C GLU A 29 12.21 -3.31 -18.18
N ALA A 30 13.34 -2.60 -18.09
CA ALA A 30 14.52 -3.05 -17.36
C ALA A 30 14.23 -3.25 -15.87
N ALA A 31 13.59 -2.28 -15.21
CA ALA A 31 13.24 -2.37 -13.80
C ALA A 31 12.32 -3.56 -13.50
N SER A 32 11.32 -3.78 -14.38
CA SER A 32 10.36 -4.88 -14.27
C SER A 32 11.04 -6.24 -14.49
N ALA A 33 11.95 -6.35 -15.47
CA ALA A 33 12.76 -7.53 -15.69
C ALA A 33 13.67 -7.82 -14.48
N VAL A 34 14.34 -6.80 -13.95
CA VAL A 34 15.22 -6.93 -12.77
C VAL A 34 14.42 -7.44 -11.57
N ARG A 35 13.26 -6.85 -11.30
CA ARG A 35 12.38 -7.27 -10.20
C ARG A 35 11.90 -8.72 -10.33
N ALA A 36 11.65 -9.18 -11.55
CA ALA A 36 11.17 -10.54 -11.81
C ALA A 36 12.28 -11.60 -11.77
N THR A 37 13.53 -11.23 -12.08
CA THR A 37 14.64 -12.17 -12.24
C THR A 37 15.69 -12.10 -11.14
N PHE A 38 15.76 -11.01 -10.39
CA PHE A 38 16.75 -10.78 -9.34
C PHE A 38 16.08 -10.33 -8.04
N GLN A 39 16.59 -10.82 -6.91
CA GLN A 39 16.17 -10.35 -5.57
C GLN A 39 16.80 -8.99 -5.19
N HIS A 40 17.36 -8.25 -6.15
CA HIS A 40 18.02 -6.96 -5.92
C HIS A 40 17.03 -5.80 -6.07
N ALA A 41 16.24 -5.56 -5.01
CA ALA A 41 15.23 -4.50 -4.98
C ALA A 41 15.81 -3.09 -5.23
N GLU A 42 17.03 -2.83 -4.74
CA GLU A 42 17.71 -1.54 -4.90
C GLU A 42 17.95 -1.19 -6.38
N LEU A 43 18.40 -2.17 -7.17
CA LEU A 43 18.69 -1.97 -8.58
C LEU A 43 17.42 -1.70 -9.39
N ALA A 44 16.33 -2.42 -9.09
CA ALA A 44 15.03 -2.15 -9.69
C ALA A 44 14.52 -0.74 -9.34
N SER A 45 14.71 -0.29 -8.09
CA SER A 45 14.36 1.06 -7.65
C SER A 45 15.06 2.14 -8.47
N THR A 46 16.38 2.02 -8.64
CA THR A 46 17.16 2.97 -9.46
C THR A 46 16.64 3.08 -10.89
N PHE A 47 16.24 1.96 -11.51
CA PHE A 47 15.69 2.00 -12.86
C PHE A 47 14.27 2.57 -12.93
N PHE A 48 13.45 2.33 -11.92
CA PHE A 48 12.15 3.01 -11.82
C PHE A 48 12.32 4.52 -11.65
N GLU A 49 13.30 4.96 -10.85
CA GLU A 49 13.63 6.38 -10.70
C GLU A 49 14.10 7.00 -12.01
N LEU A 50 15.05 6.35 -12.71
CA LEU A 50 15.53 6.82 -14.02
C LEU A 50 14.41 6.86 -15.07
N SER A 51 13.54 5.84 -15.09
CA SER A 51 12.34 5.81 -15.92
C SER A 51 11.44 7.01 -15.62
N ALA A 52 11.08 7.20 -14.35
CA ALA A 52 10.25 8.32 -13.91
C ALA A 52 10.88 9.68 -14.28
N ASP A 53 12.20 9.79 -14.19
CA ASP A 53 12.93 11.00 -14.56
C ASP A 53 12.91 11.28 -16.07
N CYS A 54 13.09 10.26 -16.91
CA CYS A 54 13.00 10.39 -18.37
C CYS A 54 11.61 10.89 -18.77
N TYR A 55 10.59 10.29 -18.17
CA TYR A 55 9.21 10.65 -18.42
C TYR A 55 8.81 12.02 -17.87
N ARG A 56 9.34 12.39 -16.70
CA ARG A 56 9.21 13.73 -16.12
C ARG A 56 9.72 14.79 -17.07
N ARG A 57 10.88 14.55 -17.69
CA ARG A 57 11.51 15.48 -18.66
C ARG A 57 10.75 15.55 -19.99
N LYS A 58 10.08 14.47 -20.42
CA LYS A 58 9.32 14.42 -21.69
C LYS A 58 7.89 14.98 -21.57
N LEU A 59 7.41 15.35 -20.37
CA LEU A 59 6.01 15.71 -20.12
C LEU A 59 5.01 14.68 -20.70
N SER A 60 5.43 13.41 -20.78
CA SER A 60 4.62 12.34 -21.36
C SER A 60 3.60 11.89 -20.31
N ALA A 61 2.33 12.22 -20.52
CA ALA A 61 1.22 11.91 -19.62
C ALA A 61 1.23 10.47 -19.08
N LYS A 62 1.52 9.49 -19.95
CA LYS A 62 1.52 8.04 -19.66
C LYS A 62 2.43 7.56 -18.52
N ALA A 63 3.35 8.38 -18.07
CA ALA A 63 4.33 7.98 -17.06
C ALA A 63 4.24 8.73 -15.76
N PHE A 64 3.33 9.68 -15.68
CA PHE A 64 2.86 10.19 -14.41
C PHE A 64 1.75 9.30 -13.82
N ASP A 65 1.09 8.49 -14.64
CA ASP A 65 -0.19 7.86 -14.27
C ASP A 65 -0.12 6.84 -13.11
N ILE A 66 0.92 6.02 -13.03
CA ILE A 66 1.10 5.04 -11.92
C ILE A 66 2.00 5.60 -10.79
N PRO A 67 3.12 6.30 -11.09
CA PRO A 67 3.94 6.92 -10.06
C PRO A 67 3.21 8.02 -9.29
N ALA A 68 2.29 8.77 -9.91
CA ALA A 68 1.57 9.84 -9.23
C ALA A 68 0.60 9.32 -8.16
N ILE A 69 -0.09 8.21 -8.40
CA ILE A 69 -0.94 7.57 -7.39
C ILE A 69 -0.11 7.19 -6.17
N HIS A 70 0.99 6.44 -6.39
CA HIS A 70 1.86 5.99 -5.31
C HIS A 70 2.53 7.16 -4.56
N LEU A 71 2.94 8.19 -5.29
CA LEU A 71 3.53 9.39 -4.73
C LEU A 71 2.51 10.18 -3.89
N ALA A 72 1.27 10.34 -4.35
CA ALA A 72 0.23 10.99 -3.56
C ALA A 72 -0.10 10.21 -2.29
N LEU A 73 -0.17 8.88 -2.34
CA LEU A 73 -0.33 8.05 -1.14
C LEU A 73 0.85 8.25 -0.16
N LYS A 74 2.08 8.26 -0.65
CA LYS A 74 3.28 8.47 0.19
C LYS A 74 3.29 9.86 0.83
N ILE A 75 2.94 10.90 0.07
CA ILE A 75 2.87 12.28 0.59
C ILE A 75 1.74 12.41 1.62
N GLY A 76 0.56 11.84 1.36
CA GLY A 76 -0.54 11.81 2.33
C GLY A 76 -0.09 11.17 3.65
N HIS A 77 0.59 10.02 3.57
CA HIS A 77 1.10 9.34 4.75
C HIS A 77 2.09 10.18 5.57
N ILE A 78 2.99 10.91 4.91
CA ILE A 78 3.94 11.82 5.57
C ILE A 78 3.18 12.93 6.31
N TYR A 79 2.20 13.58 5.66
CA TYR A 79 1.38 14.62 6.30
C TYR A 79 0.63 14.10 7.53
N GLU A 80 0.08 12.89 7.44
CA GLU A 80 -0.62 12.24 8.54
C GLU A 80 0.32 11.91 9.71
N LYS A 81 1.46 11.26 9.44
CA LYS A 81 2.34 10.73 10.49
C LYS A 81 3.28 11.77 11.09
N GLU A 82 3.93 12.56 10.25
CA GLU A 82 4.97 13.51 10.68
C GLU A 82 4.38 14.87 11.06
N PHE A 83 3.41 15.36 10.28
CA PHE A 83 2.86 16.71 10.46
C PHE A 83 1.54 16.72 11.25
N LYS A 84 0.93 15.56 11.51
CA LYS A 84 -0.40 15.41 12.13
C LYS A 84 -1.50 16.25 11.42
N ASP A 85 -1.31 16.53 10.14
CA ASP A 85 -2.21 17.32 9.31
C ASP A 85 -3.10 16.38 8.49
N LEU A 86 -4.19 15.94 9.14
CA LEU A 86 -5.16 15.03 8.56
C LEU A 86 -5.90 15.65 7.37
N GLU A 87 -6.15 16.96 7.40
CA GLU A 87 -6.84 17.66 6.32
C GLU A 87 -6.02 17.59 5.03
N LYS A 88 -4.72 17.94 5.10
CA LYS A 88 -3.84 17.83 3.93
C LYS A 88 -3.62 16.39 3.48
N SER A 89 -3.45 15.46 4.41
CA SER A 89 -3.30 14.04 4.06
C SER A 89 -4.47 13.54 3.21
N ASN A 90 -5.70 13.85 3.64
CA ASN A 90 -6.92 13.47 2.93
C ASN A 90 -7.02 14.06 1.53
N ILE A 91 -6.52 15.28 1.30
CA ILE A 91 -6.46 15.88 -0.05
C ILE A 91 -5.61 15.01 -0.99
N PHE A 92 -4.46 14.52 -0.52
CA PHE A 92 -3.59 13.66 -1.33
C PHE A 92 -4.19 12.28 -1.57
N TYR A 93 -4.80 11.67 -0.55
CA TYR A 93 -5.49 10.38 -0.72
C TYR A 93 -6.67 10.49 -1.69
N ALA A 94 -7.48 11.54 -1.58
CA ALA A 94 -8.57 11.79 -2.53
C ALA A 94 -8.05 11.94 -3.97
N LYS A 95 -6.93 12.66 -4.14
CA LYS A 95 -6.30 12.84 -5.46
C LYS A 95 -5.76 11.51 -6.03
N ALA A 96 -5.17 10.66 -5.19
CA ALA A 96 -4.73 9.33 -5.58
C ALA A 96 -5.92 8.47 -6.06
N GLU A 97 -7.04 8.57 -5.36
CA GLU A 97 -8.26 7.84 -5.69
C GLU A 97 -8.94 8.37 -6.97
N ASP A 98 -8.96 9.68 -7.18
CA ASP A 98 -9.43 10.30 -8.43
C ASP A 98 -8.60 9.85 -9.62
N TRP A 99 -7.27 9.82 -9.49
CA TRP A 99 -6.40 9.28 -10.54
C TRP A 99 -6.64 7.81 -10.81
N ARG A 100 -6.81 6.99 -9.76
CA ARG A 100 -7.15 5.57 -9.90
C ARG A 100 -8.45 5.39 -10.69
N ARG A 101 -9.50 6.15 -10.34
CA ARG A 101 -10.80 6.12 -11.03
C ARG A 101 -10.69 6.55 -12.50
N ASN A 102 -9.99 7.64 -12.77
CA ASN A 102 -9.81 8.17 -14.12
C ASN A 102 -9.06 7.20 -15.04
N LEU A 103 -8.10 6.47 -14.49
CA LEU A 103 -7.31 5.46 -15.21
C LEU A 103 -8.01 4.09 -15.28
N LYS A 104 -9.21 3.96 -14.71
CA LYS A 104 -9.96 2.70 -14.60
C LYS A 104 -9.14 1.58 -13.97
N ILE A 105 -8.20 1.91 -13.08
CA ILE A 105 -7.43 0.93 -12.33
C ILE A 105 -8.39 0.34 -11.30
N PRO A 106 -8.68 -0.97 -11.30
CA PRO A 106 -9.59 -1.55 -10.31
C PRO A 106 -9.05 -1.29 -8.91
N HIS A 107 -9.93 -0.89 -8.00
CA HIS A 107 -9.57 -0.75 -6.59
C HIS A 107 -9.40 -2.17 -6.03
N ASN A 108 -8.17 -2.69 -6.02
CA ASN A 108 -7.88 -3.87 -5.21
C ASN A 108 -7.79 -3.42 -3.75
N CYS A 109 -8.95 -3.21 -3.12
CA CYS A 109 -9.07 -3.12 -1.66
C CYS A 109 -8.90 -4.53 -1.05
N ASN A 110 -8.03 -5.36 -1.62
CA ASN A 110 -7.52 -6.51 -0.90
C ASN A 110 -6.44 -5.96 0.05
N ILE A 111 -6.86 -5.16 1.03
CA ILE A 111 -6.26 -5.36 2.34
C ILE A 111 -6.65 -6.78 2.65
N VAL A 112 -5.72 -7.69 2.38
CA VAL A 112 -5.96 -9.12 2.36
C VAL A 112 -6.68 -9.44 3.66
N LYS A 113 -7.83 -10.11 3.61
CA LYS A 113 -8.55 -10.52 4.84
C LYS A 113 -7.58 -11.11 5.85
N GLU A 114 -6.59 -11.84 5.37
CA GLU A 114 -5.45 -12.36 6.11
C GLU A 114 -4.63 -11.28 6.83
N ALA A 115 -4.26 -10.16 6.18
CA ALA A 115 -3.51 -9.06 6.79
C ALA A 115 -4.33 -8.31 7.86
N ILE A 116 -5.66 -8.15 7.67
CA ILE A 116 -6.54 -7.60 8.69
C ILE A 116 -6.65 -8.56 9.87
N GLN A 117 -6.84 -9.85 9.58
CA GLN A 117 -6.98 -10.89 10.59
C GLN A 117 -5.68 -11.09 11.40
N GLU A 118 -4.52 -10.98 10.75
CA GLU A 118 -3.21 -10.99 11.39
C GLU A 118 -3.01 -9.75 12.27
N CYS A 119 -3.40 -8.56 11.81
CA CYS A 119 -3.41 -7.35 12.65
C CYS A 119 -4.33 -7.52 13.87
N ASN A 120 -5.55 -8.03 13.68
CA ASN A 120 -6.50 -8.29 14.77
C ASN A 120 -5.95 -9.30 15.78
N GLN A 121 -5.27 -10.35 15.30
CA GLN A 121 -4.65 -11.36 16.14
C GLN A 121 -3.47 -10.77 16.92
N LEU A 122 -2.62 -9.96 16.28
CA LEU A 122 -1.48 -9.31 16.94
C LEU A 122 -1.92 -8.31 18.00
N ILE A 123 -2.97 -7.53 17.74
CA ILE A 123 -3.55 -6.59 18.69
C ILE A 123 -4.17 -7.36 19.88
N SER A 124 -4.94 -8.42 19.61
CA SER A 124 -5.53 -9.26 20.68
C SER A 124 -4.46 -9.91 21.54
N ASN A 125 -3.44 -10.50 20.91
CA ASN A 125 -2.34 -11.15 21.62
C ASN A 125 -1.53 -10.14 22.44
N SER A 126 -1.24 -8.93 21.90
CA SER A 126 -0.54 -7.88 22.65
C SER A 126 -1.37 -7.40 23.84
N LEU A 127 -2.66 -7.14 23.62
CA LEU A 127 -3.59 -6.74 24.69
C LEU A 127 -3.63 -7.75 25.83
N ASP A 128 -3.57 -9.04 25.53
CA ASP A 128 -3.62 -10.10 26.54
C ASP A 128 -2.25 -10.41 27.17
N SER A 129 -1.14 -10.18 26.45
CA SER A 129 0.21 -10.29 27.04
C SER A 129 0.59 -9.07 27.89
N ASP A 130 0.02 -7.90 27.61
CA ASP A 130 0.50 -6.62 28.13
C ASP A 130 0.16 -6.36 29.59
N ILE A 131 -0.79 -7.05 30.23
CA ILE A 131 -0.97 -6.87 31.68
C ILE A 131 0.27 -7.36 32.43
N ALA A 132 0.81 -8.52 32.04
CA ALA A 132 1.98 -9.09 32.68
C ALA A 132 3.27 -8.35 32.30
N VAL A 133 3.41 -7.96 31.02
CA VAL A 133 4.60 -7.28 30.50
C VAL A 133 4.66 -5.81 30.90
N ILE A 134 3.54 -5.07 30.90
CA ILE A 134 3.49 -3.70 31.45
C ILE A 134 3.85 -3.73 32.93
N CYS A 135 3.32 -4.68 33.72
CA CYS A 135 3.74 -4.83 35.13
C CYS A 135 5.23 -5.16 35.29
N LEU A 136 5.82 -5.95 34.37
CA LEU A 136 7.24 -6.32 34.38
C LEU A 136 8.17 -5.17 33.94
N ILE A 137 7.80 -4.39 32.94
CA ILE A 137 8.55 -3.18 32.50
C ILE A 137 8.44 -2.09 33.58
N MET A 138 7.31 -2.04 34.28
CA MET A 138 7.06 -1.19 35.44
C MET A 138 7.72 -1.68 36.74
N SER A 139 8.55 -2.73 36.71
CA SER A 139 9.41 -3.09 37.86
C SER A 139 10.55 -2.08 38.08
N GLY A 140 10.80 -1.18 37.12
CA GLY A 140 11.69 -0.03 37.27
C GLY A 140 10.96 1.20 37.83
N ASN A 141 10.41 1.12 39.04
CA ASN A 141 9.77 2.21 39.82
C ASN A 141 9.08 3.34 39.03
N PRO A 142 7.99 3.06 38.31
CA PRO A 142 7.07 4.09 37.85
C PRO A 142 6.33 4.70 39.04
N SER A 143 5.97 5.98 38.92
CA SER A 143 5.13 6.63 39.91
C SER A 143 3.80 5.89 40.07
N GLY A 144 3.26 5.84 41.29
CA GLY A 144 1.97 5.22 41.58
C GLY A 144 0.83 5.73 40.68
N ASP A 145 0.91 7.00 40.28
CA ASP A 145 -0.05 7.66 39.38
C ASP A 145 -0.08 7.03 37.98
N THR A 146 1.06 6.55 37.48
CA THR A 146 1.15 5.93 36.15
C THR A 146 0.45 4.57 36.16
N VAL A 147 0.63 3.79 37.23
CA VAL A 147 -0.02 2.47 37.38
C VAL A 147 -1.54 2.63 37.53
N GLU A 148 -1.99 3.58 38.35
CA GLU A 148 -3.41 3.92 38.53
C GLU A 148 -4.05 4.37 37.21
N TRP A 149 -3.38 5.25 36.45
CA TRP A 149 -3.89 5.73 35.16
C TRP A 149 -4.04 4.60 34.15
N VAL A 150 -3.04 3.72 34.03
CA VAL A 150 -3.12 2.56 33.13
C VAL A 150 -4.27 1.66 33.54
N LYS A 151 -4.38 1.28 34.82
CA LYS A 151 -5.50 0.46 35.31
C LYS A 151 -6.87 1.07 35.01
N LYS A 152 -7.00 2.39 35.22
CA LYS A 152 -8.26 3.11 35.01
C LYS A 152 -8.65 3.22 33.53
N ASN A 153 -7.69 3.35 32.63
CA ASN A 153 -7.94 3.59 31.20
C ASN A 153 -7.83 2.32 30.33
N TYR A 154 -7.27 1.23 30.86
CA TYR A 154 -7.06 0.00 30.11
C TYR A 154 -8.36 -0.61 29.59
N GLN A 155 -9.42 -0.62 30.41
CA GLN A 155 -10.71 -1.14 29.97
C GLN A 155 -11.28 -0.32 28.82
N LYS A 156 -11.22 1.01 28.91
CA LYS A 156 -11.64 1.92 27.85
C LYS A 156 -10.86 1.67 26.55
N PHE A 157 -9.54 1.53 26.62
CA PHE A 157 -8.72 1.21 25.46
C PHE A 157 -9.10 -0.14 24.84
N LYS A 158 -9.32 -1.18 25.66
CA LYS A 158 -9.81 -2.48 25.20
C LYS A 158 -11.15 -2.36 24.47
N ASP A 159 -12.07 -1.55 25.00
CA ASP A 159 -13.39 -1.36 24.41
C ASP A 159 -13.30 -0.58 23.09
N ASP A 160 -12.50 0.49 23.03
CA ASP A 160 -12.26 1.28 21.81
C ASP A 160 -11.67 0.41 20.68
N VAL A 161 -10.73 -0.48 21.01
CA VAL A 161 -10.15 -1.44 20.04
C VAL A 161 -11.18 -2.44 19.55
N LYS A 162 -11.98 -3.04 20.46
CA LYS A 162 -13.06 -3.97 20.08
C LYS A 162 -14.08 -3.30 19.18
N GLN A 163 -14.47 -2.07 19.49
CA GLN A 163 -15.42 -1.30 18.68
C GLN A 163 -14.86 -1.02 17.28
N ALA A 164 -13.57 -0.66 17.18
CA ALA A 164 -12.92 -0.49 15.88
C ALA A 164 -12.95 -1.79 15.06
N ILE A 165 -12.65 -2.93 15.67
CA ILE A 165 -12.71 -4.25 15.01
C ILE A 165 -14.12 -4.54 14.48
N LEU A 166 -15.16 -4.33 15.30
CA LEU A 166 -16.55 -4.53 14.89
C LEU A 166 -16.95 -3.64 13.71
N CYS A 167 -16.58 -2.35 13.73
CA CYS A 167 -16.82 -1.46 12.60
C CYS A 167 -16.16 -1.95 11.31
N PHE A 168 -14.95 -2.52 11.39
CA PHE A 168 -14.29 -3.11 10.23
C PHE A 168 -15.00 -4.38 9.72
N GLU A 169 -15.52 -5.22 10.60
CA GLU A 169 -16.25 -6.44 10.23
C GLU A 169 -17.61 -6.14 9.58
N GLU A 170 -18.34 -5.15 10.09
CA GLU A 170 -19.60 -4.70 9.49
C GLU A 170 -19.39 -4.13 8.08
N PHE A 171 -18.34 -3.31 7.91
CA PHE A 171 -17.98 -2.78 6.60
C PHE A 171 -17.68 -3.89 5.58
N ASN A 172 -17.01 -4.95 6.01
CA ASN A 172 -16.71 -6.12 5.17
C ASN A 172 -17.94 -7.00 4.89
N SER A 173 -18.95 -7.01 5.77
CA SER A 173 -20.16 -7.80 5.56
C SER A 173 -21.07 -7.14 4.52
N ASN A 174 -21.22 -5.82 4.61
CA ASN A 174 -22.07 -5.04 3.69
C ASN A 174 -21.57 -5.02 2.23
N THR A 175 -20.29 -5.32 1.98
CA THR A 175 -19.72 -5.34 0.63
C THR A 175 -20.01 -6.62 -0.15
N ASN A 176 -20.41 -7.72 0.52
CA ASN A 176 -20.67 -9.00 -0.16
C ASN A 176 -22.10 -9.12 -0.71
N ASP A 177 -23.06 -8.36 -0.17
CA ASP A 177 -24.48 -8.47 -0.55
C ASP A 177 -24.86 -7.64 -1.78
N SER A 178 -23.97 -6.77 -2.26
CA SER A 178 -24.27 -5.84 -3.36
C SER A 178 -23.77 -6.29 -4.74
N VAL A 179 -23.33 -7.55 -4.93
CA VAL A 179 -23.00 -8.04 -6.29
C VAL A 179 -24.29 -8.52 -6.96
N PRO A 180 -24.86 -7.76 -7.92
CA PRO A 180 -26.01 -8.24 -8.68
C PRO A 180 -25.50 -9.44 -9.48
N ARG A 181 -26.06 -10.61 -9.20
CA ARG A 181 -25.81 -11.82 -9.97
C ARG A 181 -26.26 -11.51 -11.40
N ALA A 182 -25.31 -11.20 -12.29
CA ALA A 182 -25.61 -10.97 -13.69
C ALA A 182 -26.32 -12.23 -14.20
N GLY A 183 -27.60 -12.07 -14.54
CA GLY A 183 -28.42 -13.11 -15.13
C GLY A 183 -27.70 -13.64 -16.36
N SER A 184 -27.29 -14.90 -16.29
CA SER A 184 -26.83 -15.67 -17.43
C SER A 184 -28.04 -15.96 -18.32
N ASP A 185 -28.44 -15.00 -19.13
CA ASP A 185 -29.38 -15.23 -20.22
C ASP A 185 -28.63 -15.99 -21.32
N ASN A 186 -28.66 -17.32 -21.22
CA ASN A 186 -28.36 -18.22 -22.32
C ASN A 186 -29.46 -18.05 -23.37
N GLN A 187 -29.25 -17.18 -24.35
CA GLN A 187 -30.02 -17.22 -25.58
C GLN A 187 -29.54 -18.39 -26.43
N SER A 188 -30.36 -19.44 -26.47
CA SER A 188 -30.33 -20.51 -27.46
C SER A 188 -30.49 -19.90 -28.86
N LEU A 189 -29.46 -20.05 -29.68
CA LEU A 189 -29.52 -19.75 -31.12
C LEU A 189 -30.06 -21.00 -31.82
N ASP A 190 -31.37 -21.05 -32.00
CA ASP A 190 -32.03 -21.89 -33.00
C ASP A 190 -32.50 -20.99 -34.15
N ALA A 191 -31.76 -21.00 -35.26
CA ALA A 191 -32.23 -20.83 -36.65
C ALA A 191 -31.03 -20.85 -37.62
#